data_AF-A0A7K3B7P1-F1
#
_entry.id   AF-A0A7K3B7P1-F1
#
_cell.length_a   1.000
_cell.length_b   1.000
_cell.length_c   1.000
_cell.angle_alpha   90.00
_cell.angle_beta   90.00
_cell.angle_gamma   90.00
#
_symmetry.space_group_name_H-M   'P 1'
#
loop_
_entity.id
_entity.type
_entity.pdbx_description
1 polymer ?
#
loop_
_entity_poly.entity_id
_entity_poly.type
_entity_poly.pdbx_seq_one_letter_code
_entity_poly.pdbx_strand_id
1 'polypeptide(L)' 'MAPRPGDRRHPAFLSHADAVEERTPTAYSPETYRRLRAVKARYDPDSVFRFNPNIPAAG' A
#
# COMPACT_ATOMS: atom_id res chain seq x y z
N MET A 1 -19.33 -9.18 7.33
CA MET A 1 -19.80 -7.78 7.23
C MET A 1 -18.88 -7.09 6.22
N ALA A 2 -19.39 -6.70 5.05
CA ALA A 2 -18.55 -6.00 4.07
C ALA A 2 -18.17 -4.61 4.61
N PRO A 3 -16.94 -4.12 4.37
CA PRO A 3 -16.54 -2.79 4.82
C PRO A 3 -17.46 -1.74 4.20
N ARG A 4 -17.89 -0.76 5.00
CA ARG A 4 -18.79 0.30 4.53
C ARG A 4 -18.07 1.19 3.51
N PRO A 5 -18.78 1.74 2.50
CA PRO A 5 -18.22 2.81 1.68
C PRO A 5 -17.87 4.00 2.58
N GLY A 6 -16.57 4.33 2.66
CA GLY A 6 -16.02 5.34 3.58
C GLY A 6 -15.10 4.80 4.69
N ASP A 7 -15.06 3.48 4.89
CA ASP A 7 -14.22 2.83 5.92
C ASP A 7 -12.75 2.64 5.48
N ARG A 8 -12.44 3.06 4.25
CA ARG A 8 -11.11 2.95 3.65
C ARG A 8 -10.31 4.20 3.99
N ARG A 9 -9.21 4.06 4.74
CA ARG A 9 -8.33 5.19 5.06
C ARG A 9 -7.66 5.68 3.79
N HIS A 10 -7.72 6.99 3.57
CA HIS A 10 -7.05 7.60 2.44
C HIS A 10 -5.53 7.51 2.65
N PRO A 11 -4.74 7.14 1.63
CA PRO A 11 -3.30 6.92 1.77
C PRO A 11 -2.53 8.15 2.28
N ALA A 12 -3.03 9.36 2.01
CA ALA A 12 -2.46 10.60 2.55
C ALA A 12 -2.57 10.78 4.07
N PHE A 13 -3.42 10.00 4.75
CA PHE A 13 -3.62 10.04 6.20
C PHE A 13 -3.17 8.75 6.91
N LEU A 14 -2.33 7.95 6.26
CA LEU A 14 -1.69 6.81 6.93
C LEU A 14 -0.60 7.33 7.87
N SER A 15 -0.77 7.08 9.16
CA SER A 15 0.28 7.35 10.15
C SER A 15 1.44 6.36 10.01
N HIS A 16 2.57 6.65 10.64
CA HIS A 16 3.66 5.69 10.77
C HIS A 16 3.20 4.37 11.43
N ALA A 17 2.21 4.43 12.32
CA ALA A 17 1.56 3.26 12.91
C ALA A 17 0.71 2.44 11.91
N ASP A 18 0.32 3.04 10.79
CA ASP A 18 -0.42 2.41 9.70
C ASP A 18 0.47 2.02 8.51
N ALA A 19 1.74 2.45 8.52
CA ALA A 19 2.76 2.15 7.52
C ALA A 19 3.33 0.72 7.61
N VAL A 20 2.74 -0.13 8.45
CA VAL A 20 3.05 -1.56 8.53
C VAL A 20 2.47 -2.31 7.32
N GLU A 21 3.21 -3.32 6.85
CA GLU A 21 2.89 -4.09 5.64
C GLU A 21 1.47 -4.69 5.64
N GLU A 22 0.93 -4.99 6.83
CA GLU A 22 -0.41 -5.53 7.03
C GLU A 22 -1.54 -4.50 6.84
N ARG A 23 -1.26 -3.21 7.09
CA ARG A 23 -2.28 -2.14 7.04
C ARG A 23 -2.22 -1.30 5.78
N THR A 24 -1.05 -1.17 5.15
CA THR A 24 -0.90 -0.48 3.85
C THR A 24 -1.89 -0.98 2.77
N PRO A 25 -2.18 -2.30 2.62
CA PRO A 25 -3.13 -2.80 1.63
C PRO A 25 -4.56 -2.30 1.86
N THR A 26 -4.94 -2.03 3.12
CA THR A 26 -6.31 -1.60 3.47
C THR A 26 -6.65 -0.20 2.96
N ALA A 27 -5.64 0.60 2.60
CA ALA A 27 -5.82 1.94 2.02
C ALA A 27 -6.12 1.92 0.51
N TYR A 28 -5.86 0.80 -0.17
CA TYR A 28 -6.03 0.66 -1.61
C TYR A 28 -7.11 -0.36 -1.95
N SER A 29 -7.68 -0.29 -3.15
CA SER A 29 -8.44 -1.44 -3.65
C SER A 29 -7.47 -2.60 -3.96
N PRO A 30 -7.89 -3.87 -3.87
CA PRO A 30 -7.02 -5.02 -4.17
C PRO A 30 -6.38 -4.94 -5.56
N GLU A 31 -7.14 -4.47 -6.55
CA GLU A 31 -6.66 -4.26 -7.92
C GLU A 31 -5.58 -3.18 -7.99
N THR A 32 -5.81 -2.04 -7.34
CA THR A 32 -4.83 -0.93 -7.27
C THR A 32 -3.56 -1.38 -6.57
N TYR A 33 -3.69 -2.08 -5.45
CA TYR A 33 -2.56 -2.59 -4.68
C TYR A 33 -1.68 -3.54 -5.52
N ARG A 34 -2.30 -4.47 -6.26
CA ARG A 34 -1.58 -5.37 -7.19
C ARG A 34 -0.84 -4.61 -8.28
N ARG A 35 -1.48 -3.58 -8.87
CA ARG A 35 -0.84 -2.75 -9.89
C ARG A 35 0.33 -1.95 -9.33
N LEU A 36 0.20 -1.39 -8.13
CA LEU A 36 1.27 -0.67 -7.46
C LEU A 36 2.47 -1.57 -7.14
N ARG A 37 2.24 -2.82 -6.70
CA ARG A 37 3.33 -3.81 -6.52
C ARG A 37 4.09 -4.08 -7.83
N ALA A 38 3.38 -4.25 -8.95
CA ALA A 38 4.00 -4.46 -10.25
C ALA A 38 4.79 -3.24 -10.73
N VAL A 39 4.25 -2.03 -10.50
CA VAL A 39 4.95 -0.77 -10.82
C VAL A 39 6.21 -0.63 -9.97
N LYS A 40 6.15 -0.91 -8.66
CA LYS A 40 7.34 -0.84 -7.80
C LYS A 40 8.39 -1.89 -8.19
N ALA A 41 8.00 -3.10 -8.55
CA ALA A 41 8.94 -4.11 -9.05
C ALA A 41 9.69 -3.64 -10.32
N ARG A 42 9.03 -2.85 -11.18
CA ARG A 42 9.64 -2.31 -12.41
C ARG A 42 10.58 -1.13 -12.16
N TYR A 43 10.25 -0.24 -11.22
CA TYR A 43 10.95 1.04 -11.05
C TYR A 43 11.81 1.14 -9.78
N ASP A 44 11.57 0.28 -8.79
CA ASP A 44 12.24 0.28 -7.49
C ASP A 44 12.44 -1.16 -6.98
N PRO A 45 13.16 -2.02 -7.73
CA PRO A 45 13.39 -3.42 -7.34
C PRO A 45 14.17 -3.52 -6.01
N ASP A 46 15.11 -2.60 -5.77
CA ASP A 46 15.90 -2.54 -4.54
C ASP A 46 15.18 -1.88 -3.35
N SER A 47 13.91 -1.48 -3.52
CA SER A 47 13.08 -0.85 -2.49
C SER A 47 13.78 0.35 -1.81
N VAL A 48 14.42 1.19 -2.62
CA VAL A 48 15.08 2.44 -2.22
C VAL A 48 14.06 3.41 -1.61
N PHE A 49 12.84 3.45 -2.16
CA PHE A 49 11.75 4.29 -1.65
C PHE A 49 10.90 3.53 -0.61
N ARG A 50 11.38 3.50 0.64
CA ARG A 50 10.75 2.74 1.75
C ARG A 50 10.40 3.56 3.00
N PHE A 51 10.58 4.88 2.95
CA PHE A 51 10.39 5.76 4.12
C PHE A 51 8.91 6.15 4.38
N ASN A 52 8.02 5.96 3.41
CA ASN A 52 6.56 6.12 3.54
C ASN A 52 5.90 4.72 3.67
N PRO A 53 4.57 4.55 3.91
CA PRO A 53 3.90 3.25 3.90
C PRO A 53 4.35 2.41 2.72
N ASN A 54 5.18 1.42 3.02
CA ASN A 54 5.90 0.71 1.98
C ASN A 54 4.97 -0.34 1.38
N ILE A 55 4.90 -0.36 0.06
CA ILE A 55 4.27 -1.42 -0.70
C ILE A 55 5.44 -2.29 -1.18
N PRO A 56 5.63 -3.53 -0.73
CA PRO A 56 6.74 -4.34 -1.23
C PRO A 56 6.52 -4.70 -2.70
N ALA A 57 7.59 -4.79 -3.47
CA ALA A 57 7.52 -5.33 -4.82
C ALA A 57 6.87 -6.74 -4.79
N ALA A 58 6.22 -7.13 -5.88
CA ALA A 58 5.93 -8.54 -6.08
C ALA A 58 7.28 -9.22 -6.37
N GLY A 59 7.75 -10.05 -5.43
CA GLY A 59 8.91 -10.91 -5.64
C GLY A 59 8.68 -11.94 -6.74
#